data_AF-A0A382IWX8-F1
#
_entry.id   AF-A0A382IWX8-F1
#
_cell.length_a   1.000
_cell.length_b   1.000
_cell.length_c   1.000
_cell.angle_alpha   90.00
_cell.angle_beta   90.00
_cell.angle_gamma   90.00
#
_symmetry.space_group_name_H-M   'P 1'
#
loop_
_entity.id
_entity.type
_entity.pdbx_description
1 polymer ?
#
loop_
_entity_poly.entity_id
_entity_poly.type
_entity_poly.pdbx_seq_one_letter_code
_entity_poly.pdbx_strand_id
1 'polypeptide(L)'
;NKSWSIDDYRNKFQFGCEYGKLIENGELTKTVKNPNYRGISTPFWNNLKGVGNRDTFGIYGTPNCGKGEPNQVIRVGHASPACLFENIQVFGGV
;
A
#
# COMPACT_ATOMS: atom_id res chain seq x y z
N ASN A 1 -4.55 5.15 6.28
CA ASN A 1 -4.50 3.68 6.13
C ASN A 1 -5.42 3.05 7.16
N LYS A 2 -6.29 2.11 6.75
CA LYS A 2 -7.24 1.44 7.64
C LYS A 2 -6.75 0.10 8.19
N SER A 3 -6.07 -0.70 7.36
CA SER A 3 -5.63 -2.04 7.76
C SER A 3 -4.45 -2.52 6.93
N TRP A 4 -3.68 -3.45 7.46
CA TRP A 4 -2.58 -4.11 6.76
C TRP A 4 -2.39 -5.51 7.34
N SER A 5 -2.29 -6.51 6.47
CA SER A 5 -2.00 -7.87 6.90
C SER A 5 -1.17 -8.59 5.86
N ILE A 6 -0.35 -9.52 6.32
CA ILE A 6 0.46 -10.41 5.49
C ILE A 6 0.46 -11.78 6.15
N ASP A 7 0.45 -12.84 5.35
CA ASP A 7 0.52 -14.21 5.84
C ASP A 7 1.90 -14.54 6.43
N ASP A 8 2.00 -15.67 7.13
CA ASP A 8 3.23 -16.08 7.81
C ASP A 8 4.38 -16.36 6.82
N TYR A 9 4.04 -16.85 5.63
CA TYR A 9 5.00 -17.07 4.53
C TYR A 9 5.47 -15.79 3.86
N ARG A 10 4.96 -14.62 4.25
CA ARG A 10 5.27 -13.30 3.68
C ARG A 10 5.02 -13.23 2.17
N ASN A 11 4.07 -14.03 1.70
CA ASN A 11 3.76 -14.17 0.30
C ASN A 11 2.46 -13.46 -0.07
N LYS A 12 1.41 -13.54 0.75
CA LYS A 12 0.11 -12.90 0.46
C LYS A 12 -0.11 -11.73 1.40
N PHE A 13 -0.37 -10.55 0.85
CA PHE A 13 -0.65 -9.36 1.64
C PHE A 13 -1.90 -8.62 1.16
N GLN A 14 -2.44 -7.77 2.04
CA GLN A 14 -3.49 -6.81 1.71
C GLN A 14 -3.29 -5.52 2.49
N PHE A 15 -3.68 -4.41 1.87
CA PHE A 15 -3.66 -3.08 2.46
C PHE A 15 -5.02 -2.41 2.27
N GLY A 16 -5.56 -1.93 3.39
CA GLY A 16 -6.74 -1.10 3.45
C GLY A 16 -6.35 0.37 3.35
N CYS A 17 -6.75 1.04 2.27
CA CYS A 17 -6.53 2.46 2.08
C CYS A 17 -7.72 3.27 2.64
N GLU A 18 -7.52 4.57 2.89
CA GLU A 18 -8.62 5.46 3.26
C GLU A 18 -9.07 6.33 2.10
N TYR A 19 -8.12 6.72 1.26
CA TYR A 19 -8.24 7.74 0.24
C TYR A 19 -7.50 7.32 -1.02
N GLY A 20 -8.07 7.62 -2.17
CA GLY A 20 -7.36 7.60 -3.44
C GLY A 20 -8.01 8.56 -4.44
N LYS A 21 -7.35 8.74 -5.57
CA LYS A 21 -7.90 9.44 -6.73
C LYS A 21 -7.74 8.58 -7.97
N LEU A 22 -8.71 8.65 -8.88
CA LEU A 22 -8.57 8.10 -10.21
C LEU A 22 -7.58 8.93 -11.02
N ILE A 23 -6.83 8.25 -11.88
CA ILE A 23 -6.02 8.87 -12.92
C ILE A 23 -6.71 8.54 -14.24
N GLU A 24 -7.23 9.55 -14.92
CA GLU A 24 -7.92 9.42 -16.21
C GLU A 24 -7.20 10.34 -17.20
N ASN A 25 -6.71 9.79 -18.31
CA ASN A 25 -5.92 10.53 -19.32
C ASN A 25 -4.70 11.29 -18.76
N GLY A 26 -4.06 10.73 -17.72
CA GLY A 26 -2.88 11.34 -17.08
C GLY A 26 -3.20 12.40 -16.02
N GLU A 27 -4.48 12.69 -15.76
CA GLU A 27 -4.89 13.67 -14.77
C GLU A 27 -5.59 13.04 -13.57
N LEU A 28 -5.38 13.62 -12.38
CA LEU A 28 -6.07 13.21 -11.16
C LEU A 28 -7.51 13.74 -11.18
N THR A 29 -8.48 12.84 -11.17
CA THR A 29 -9.90 13.21 -11.30
C THR A 29 -10.67 12.97 -9.99
N LYS A 30 -11.50 11.94 -9.95
CA LYS A 30 -12.45 11.67 -8.87
C LYS A 30 -11.74 11.12 -7.65
N THR A 31 -12.16 11.59 -6.48
CA THR A 31 -11.76 10.98 -5.20
C THR A 31 -12.58 9.73 -4.96
N VAL A 32 -11.91 8.65 -4.57
CA VAL A 32 -12.53 7.37 -4.17
C VAL A 32 -12.17 7.07 -2.72
N LYS A 33 -13.12 6.49 -1.97
CA LYS A 33 -12.90 6.14 -0.57
C LYS A 33 -12.67 4.66 -0.41
N ASN A 34 -11.72 4.31 0.45
CA ASN A 34 -11.33 2.93 0.73
C ASN A 34 -10.92 2.10 -0.52
N PRO A 35 -10.02 2.61 -1.41
CA PRO A 35 -9.49 1.83 -2.53
C PRO A 35 -8.41 0.86 -2.04
N ASN A 36 -8.83 -0.34 -1.63
CA ASN A 36 -7.94 -1.32 -1.03
C ASN A 36 -7.25 -2.16 -2.12
N TYR A 37 -6.08 -2.71 -1.81
CA TYR A 37 -5.36 -3.58 -2.74
C TYR A 37 -4.76 -4.79 -2.03
N ARG A 38 -4.52 -5.85 -2.78
CA ARG A 38 -3.89 -7.09 -2.31
C ARG A 38 -3.03 -7.69 -3.39
N GLY A 39 -2.11 -8.56 -3.00
CA GLY A 39 -1.21 -9.18 -3.95
C GLY A 39 -0.43 -10.36 -3.38
N ILE A 40 0.27 -11.02 -4.29
CA ILE A 40 1.34 -11.96 -3.99
C ILE A 40 2.65 -11.20 -4.13
N SER A 41 3.56 -11.31 -3.17
CA SER A 41 4.77 -10.50 -3.05
C SER A 41 5.58 -10.45 -4.34
N THR A 42 6.01 -11.60 -4.88
CA THR A 42 6.88 -11.62 -6.07
C THR A 42 6.20 -11.05 -7.31
N PRO A 43 4.98 -11.48 -7.71
CA PRO A 43 4.27 -10.85 -8.84
C PRO A 43 4.01 -9.36 -8.64
N PHE A 44 3.66 -8.92 -7.42
CA PHE A 44 3.43 -7.51 -7.12
C PHE A 44 4.67 -6.67 -7.38
N TRP A 45 5.84 -7.09 -6.87
CA TRP A 45 7.08 -6.36 -7.06
C TRP A 45 7.58 -6.42 -8.51
N ASN A 46 7.35 -7.52 -9.23
CA ASN A 46 7.63 -7.61 -10.67
C ASN A 46 6.78 -6.65 -11.52
N ASN A 47 5.64 -6.20 -11.00
CA ASN A 47 4.78 -5.21 -11.65
C ASN A 47 5.18 -3.75 -11.36
N LEU A 48 6.29 -3.50 -10.66
CA LEU A 48 6.82 -2.15 -10.47
C LEU A 48 7.32 -1.57 -11.81
N LYS A 49 6.70 -0.50 -12.29
CA LYS A 49 7.03 0.16 -13.57
C LYS A 49 7.67 1.53 -13.44
N GLY A 50 7.53 2.16 -12.29
CA GLY A 50 8.10 3.47 -12.06
C GLY A 50 8.44 3.66 -10.60
N VAL A 51 9.59 4.29 -10.36
CA VAL A 51 10.05 4.73 -9.05
C VAL A 51 10.28 6.23 -9.15
N GLY A 52 9.61 6.99 -8.30
CA GLY A 52 9.72 8.43 -8.24
C GLY A 52 11.10 8.87 -7.79
N ASN A 53 11.41 10.14 -8.03
CA ASN A 53 12.65 10.76 -7.61
C ASN A 53 12.55 11.26 -6.16
N ARG A 54 13.56 12.04 -5.74
CA ARG A 54 13.64 12.62 -4.39
C ARG A 54 12.48 13.57 -4.06
N ASP A 55 11.85 14.19 -5.06
CA ASP A 55 10.74 15.13 -4.85
C ASP A 55 9.48 14.42 -4.32
N THR A 56 9.39 13.10 -4.53
CA THR A 56 8.28 12.26 -4.06
C THR A 56 8.63 11.41 -2.85
N PHE A 57 9.86 11.53 -2.32
CA PHE A 57 10.34 10.73 -1.19
C PHE A 57 9.63 11.14 0.10
N GLY A 58 9.07 10.16 0.81
CA GLY A 58 8.45 10.36 2.13
C GLY A 58 8.80 9.25 3.11
N ILE A 59 8.74 9.58 4.40
CA ILE A 59 8.87 8.63 5.51
C ILE A 59 7.51 8.47 6.16
N TYR A 60 7.03 7.24 6.25
CA TYR A 60 5.72 6.90 6.78
C TYR A 60 5.85 5.79 7.81
N GLY A 61 4.94 5.76 8.78
CA GLY A 61 4.97 4.74 9.82
C GLY A 61 3.68 4.65 10.61
N THR A 62 3.61 3.64 11.46
CA THR A 62 2.52 3.44 12.42
C THR A 62 3.12 3.31 13.82
N PRO A 63 2.58 4.04 14.82
CA PRO A 63 3.04 3.90 16.20
C PRO A 63 2.63 2.58 16.85
N ASN A 64 1.69 1.85 16.25
CA ASN A 64 0.95 0.77 16.91
C ASN A 64 0.79 -0.45 15.99
N CYS A 65 1.91 -1.01 15.51
CA CYS A 65 1.93 -2.29 14.81
C CYS A 65 1.87 -3.44 15.82
N GLY A 66 0.72 -4.11 15.89
CA GLY A 66 0.50 -5.29 16.74
C GLY A 66 0.99 -6.59 16.08
N LYS A 67 1.65 -7.46 16.85
CA LYS A 67 2.13 -8.80 16.43
C LYS A 67 2.12 -9.78 17.60
N GLY A 68 2.09 -11.08 17.29
CA GLY A 68 2.28 -12.18 18.26
C GLY A 68 1.05 -12.52 19.08
N GLU A 69 1.15 -13.66 19.78
CA GLU A 69 0.21 -14.15 20.80
C GLU A 69 1.03 -14.62 22.02
N PRO A 70 1.03 -13.88 23.15
CA PRO A 70 0.24 -12.68 23.45
C PRO A 70 0.64 -11.46 22.60
N ASN A 71 -0.30 -10.53 22.39
CA ASN A 71 -0.10 -9.35 21.55
C ASN A 71 1.00 -8.42 22.06
N GLN A 72 1.89 -8.02 21.15
CA GLN A 72 2.96 -7.05 21.37
C GLN A 72 2.81 -5.90 20.38
N VAL A 73 3.06 -4.67 20.84
CA VAL A 73 2.94 -3.46 20.02
C VAL A 73 4.32 -2.84 19.83
N ILE A 74 4.64 -2.49 18.57
CA ILE A 74 5.89 -1.82 18.21
C ILE A 74 5.63 -0.66 17.23
N ARG A 75 6.50 0.35 17.28
CA ARG A 75 6.55 1.44 16.30
C ARG A 75 7.34 0.97 15.08
N VAL A 76 6.74 1.08 13.89
CA VAL A 76 7.42 0.72 12.64
C VAL A 76 7.24 1.82 11.61
N GLY A 77 8.22 1.97 10.73
CA GLY A 77 8.16 2.90 9.62
C GLY A 77 9.00 2.43 8.45
N HIS A 78 8.77 3.04 7.29
CA HIS A 78 9.53 2.84 6.08
C HIS A 78 9.59 4.16 5.31
N ALA A 79 10.58 4.27 4.44
CA ALA A 79 10.67 5.38 3.50
C ALA A 79 10.47 4.85 2.08
N SER A 80 9.76 5.61 1.26
CA SER A 80 9.56 5.28 -0.15
C SER A 80 9.30 6.56 -0.95
N PRO A 81 9.81 6.66 -2.19
CA PRO A 81 9.24 7.56 -3.18
C PRO A 81 7.87 7.08 -3.64
N ALA A 82 7.20 7.86 -4.49
CA ALA A 82 6.02 7.39 -5.20
C ALA A 82 6.40 6.22 -6.12
N CYS A 83 5.58 5.17 -6.17
CA CYS A 83 5.82 4.00 -7.01
C CYS A 83 4.59 3.73 -7.89
N LEU A 84 4.84 3.40 -9.16
CA LEU A 84 3.82 2.98 -10.10
C LEU A 84 3.86 1.46 -10.25
N PHE A 85 2.77 0.80 -9.88
CA PHE A 85 2.59 -0.64 -10.07
C PHE A 85 1.51 -0.89 -11.10
N GLU A 86 1.79 -1.74 -12.09
CA GLU A 86 0.78 -2.17 -13.07
C GLU A 86 0.01 -3.41 -12.58
N ASN A 87 -1.17 -3.66 -13.16
CA ASN A 87 -1.87 -4.94 -12.99
C ASN A 87 -2.11 -5.37 -11.53
N ILE A 88 -2.33 -4.39 -10.64
CA ILE A 88 -2.65 -4.64 -9.23
C ILE A 88 -4.16 -4.76 -9.05
N GLN A 89 -4.59 -5.81 -8.36
CA GLN A 89 -5.99 -5.95 -8.00
C GLN A 89 -6.36 -4.90 -6.92
N VAL A 90 -7.24 -3.98 -7.30
CA VAL A 90 -7.88 -3.02 -6.40
C VAL A 90 -9.33 -3.44 -6.17
N PHE A 91 -9.83 -3.27 -4.96
CA PHE A 91 -11.20 -3.57 -4.56
C PHE A 91 -11.72 -2.55 -3.52
N GLY A 92 -13.03 -2.43 -3.39
CA GLY A 92 -13.64 -1.29 -2.69
C GLY A 92 -13.63 -0.04 -3.59
N GLY A 93 -13.37 1.14 -3.02
CA GLY A 93 -13.28 2.37 -3.83
C GLY A 93 -14.65 2.95 -4.23
N VAL A 94 -15.60 3.03 -3.30
CA VAL A 94 -16.89 3.72 -3.49
C VAL A 94 -16.74 5.23 -3.30
#